data_AF-A0A1I8Q3J0-F1
#
_entry.id   AF-A0A1I8Q3J0-F1
#
_cell.length_a   1.000
_cell.length_b   1.000
_cell.length_c   1.000
_cell.angle_alpha   90.00
_cell.angle_beta   90.00
_cell.angle_gamma   90.00
#
_symmetry.space_group_name_H-M   'P 1'
#
loop_
_entity.id
_entity.type
_entity.pdbx_description
1 polymer ?
#
loop_
_entity_poly.entity_id
_entity_poly.type
_entity_poly.pdbx_seq_one_letter_code
_entity_poly.pdbx_strand_id
1 'polypeptide(L)'
;MSNKPGQSNPAKKIKYSHPQGNPSCSNCQDVAKKLDMVLEILAEHKVLLARLASQSIFVDEISIFPINSEEKLEEFDKSLETKTDPYMRQMKNLIESNPGRNLHKIFDREIIMNFNVDGTFGKKGLRDYGNVLAVILDVISTFSETPDKTLRDAFQRQKKKYFKQNSRNKGQNEEDDEER
;
A
#
# COMPACT_ATOMS: atom_id res chain seq x y z
N MET A 1 -17.65 22.25 -49.22
CA MET A 1 -19.10 22.09 -48.94
C MET A 1 -19.25 21.80 -47.46
N SER A 2 -19.65 22.83 -46.73
CA SER A 2 -19.87 22.81 -45.28
C SER A 2 -21.26 22.25 -44.98
N ASN A 3 -21.40 21.41 -43.96
CA ASN A 3 -22.69 21.15 -43.33
C ASN A 3 -22.50 21.03 -41.82
N LYS A 4 -22.94 22.07 -41.11
CA LYS A 4 -23.42 21.98 -39.72
C LYS A 4 -24.95 21.88 -39.79
N PRO A 5 -25.54 20.96 -39.02
CA PRO A 5 -26.71 21.31 -38.21
C PRO A 5 -26.61 20.61 -36.84
N GLY A 6 -27.21 21.05 -35.74
CA GLY A 6 -28.19 22.09 -35.54
C GLY A 6 -28.37 22.29 -34.02
N GLN A 7 -28.73 23.52 -33.65
CA GLN A 7 -29.20 23.87 -32.33
C GLN A 7 -30.60 23.28 -32.08
N SER A 8 -30.85 22.74 -30.89
CA SER A 8 -32.10 22.78 -30.10
C SER A 8 -31.90 21.81 -28.92
N ASN A 9 -32.37 22.00 -27.68
CA ASN A 9 -33.48 22.77 -27.17
C ASN A 9 -33.19 23.04 -25.66
N PRO A 10 -33.70 24.14 -25.06
CA PRO A 10 -33.41 24.51 -23.69
C PRO A 10 -34.13 23.59 -22.71
N ALA A 11 -33.54 23.47 -21.51
CA ALA A 11 -34.08 22.79 -20.35
C ALA A 11 -35.61 22.97 -20.24
N LYS A 12 -36.36 21.90 -20.44
CA LYS A 12 -37.78 21.84 -20.05
C LYS A 12 -37.82 22.06 -18.54
N LYS A 13 -38.11 23.29 -18.10
CA LYS A 13 -38.53 23.57 -16.73
C LYS A 13 -39.82 22.79 -16.51
N ILE A 14 -39.71 21.65 -15.84
CA ILE A 14 -40.86 20.94 -15.28
C ILE A 14 -41.46 21.89 -14.26
N LYS A 15 -42.58 22.52 -14.62
CA LYS A 15 -43.40 23.29 -13.69
C LYS A 15 -44.05 22.28 -12.75
N TYR A 16 -43.45 22.08 -11.58
CA TYR A 16 -44.18 21.48 -10.46
C TYR A 16 -45.26 22.47 -10.04
N SER A 17 -46.50 22.18 -10.43
CA SER A 17 -47.68 22.80 -9.84
C SER A 17 -47.68 22.44 -8.35
N HIS A 18 -47.42 23.43 -7.48
CA HIS A 18 -47.70 23.31 -6.06
C HIS A 18 -49.21 23.09 -5.87
N PRO A 19 -49.65 21.97 -5.27
CA PRO A 19 -51.01 21.87 -4.77
C PRO A 19 -51.14 22.89 -3.64
N GLN A 20 -52.09 23.82 -3.79
CA GLN A 20 -52.54 24.69 -2.70
C GLN A 20 -52.97 23.81 -1.53
N GLY A 21 -52.38 24.08 -0.36
CA GLY A 21 -52.35 23.18 0.78
C GLY A 21 -53.71 22.89 1.42
N ASN A 22 -53.80 21.70 2.03
CA ASN A 22 -54.72 21.40 3.12
C ASN A 22 -53.89 21.30 4.41
N PRO A 23 -54.23 22.04 5.49
CA PRO A 23 -53.40 22.12 6.68
C PRO A 23 -53.75 21.02 7.68
N SER A 24 -53.06 19.89 7.61
CA SER A 24 -52.69 19.07 8.79
C SER A 24 -52.16 17.70 8.34
N CYS A 25 -50.92 17.64 7.87
CA CYS A 25 -50.19 16.38 7.88
C CYS A 25 -48.86 16.64 8.59
N SER A 26 -48.88 16.69 9.93
CA SER A 26 -47.65 16.71 10.75
C SER A 26 -46.72 15.59 10.30
N ASN A 27 -47.29 14.42 10.01
CA ASN A 27 -46.59 13.26 9.47
C ASN A 27 -45.83 13.54 8.17
N CYS A 28 -46.32 14.43 7.29
CA CYS A 28 -45.67 14.71 6.02
C CYS A 28 -44.45 15.62 6.20
N GLN A 29 -44.51 16.56 7.14
CA GLN A 29 -43.36 17.36 7.55
C GLN A 29 -42.31 16.50 8.28
N ASP A 30 -42.76 15.55 9.11
CA ASP A 30 -41.87 14.63 9.81
C ASP A 30 -41.19 13.64 8.83
N VAL A 31 -41.89 13.19 7.79
CA VAL A 31 -41.32 12.38 6.71
C VAL A 31 -40.30 13.17 5.89
N ALA A 32 -40.58 14.43 5.56
CA ALA A 32 -39.63 15.28 4.85
C ALA A 32 -38.33 15.49 5.64
N LYS A 33 -38.44 15.80 6.94
CA LYS A 33 -37.26 15.93 7.83
C LYS A 33 -36.46 14.65 7.95
N LYS A 34 -37.14 13.49 8.01
CA LYS A 34 -36.46 12.18 8.02
C LYS A 34 -35.74 11.90 6.71
N LEU A 35 -36.32 12.30 5.58
CA LEU A 35 -35.68 12.15 4.26
C LEU A 35 -34.43 13.01 4.14
N ASP A 36 -34.47 14.26 4.62
CA ASP A 36 -33.31 15.16 4.62
C ASP A 36 -32.17 14.60 5.48
N MET A 37 -32.47 14.10 6.68
CA MET A 37 -31.47 13.44 7.54
C MET A 37 -30.84 12.21 6.85
N VAL A 38 -31.65 11.38 6.18
CA VAL A 38 -31.13 10.20 5.45
C VAL A 38 -30.23 10.62 4.29
N LEU A 39 -30.58 11.70 3.58
CA LEU A 39 -29.75 12.23 2.49
C LEU A 39 -28.40 12.76 3.00
N GLU A 40 -28.39 13.44 4.15
CA GLU A 40 -27.17 13.93 4.79
C GLU A 40 -26.26 12.76 5.22
N ILE A 41 -26.82 11.76 5.90
CA ILE A 41 -26.08 10.55 6.28
C ILE A 41 -25.54 9.81 5.04
N LEU A 42 -26.32 9.74 3.96
CA LEU A 42 -25.86 9.12 2.71
C LEU A 42 -24.70 9.89 2.07
N ALA A 43 -24.71 11.22 2.15
CA ALA A 43 -23.60 12.03 1.67
C ALA A 43 -22.33 11.78 2.49
N GLU A 44 -22.43 11.73 3.82
CA GLU A 44 -21.32 11.41 4.71
C GLU A 44 -20.76 10.00 4.46
N HIS A 45 -21.64 9.00 4.39
CA HIS A 45 -21.26 7.62 4.08
C HIS A 45 -20.61 7.50 2.70
N LYS A 46 -21.07 8.23 1.68
CA LYS A 46 -20.44 8.23 0.36
C LYS A 46 -19.01 8.76 0.40
N VAL A 47 -18.76 9.81 1.18
CA VAL A 47 -17.41 10.37 1.36
C VAL A 47 -16.51 9.39 2.10
N LEU A 48 -17.01 8.77 3.17
CA LEU A 48 -16.28 7.75 3.93
C LEU A 48 -15.95 6.53 3.06
N LEU A 49 -16.92 6.03 2.28
CA LEU A 49 -16.70 4.92 1.34
C LEU A 49 -15.72 5.28 0.23
N ALA A 50 -15.77 6.49 -0.33
CA ALA A 50 -14.78 6.93 -1.32
C ALA A 50 -13.36 6.99 -0.71
N ARG A 51 -13.25 7.45 0.54
CA ARG A 51 -11.98 7.47 1.27
C ARG A 51 -11.48 6.05 1.57
N LEU A 52 -12.33 5.14 2.01
CA LEU A 52 -11.98 3.74 2.26
C LEU A 52 -11.65 2.99 0.96
N ALA A 53 -12.39 3.22 -0.12
CA ALA A 53 -12.08 2.68 -1.44
C ALA A 53 -10.69 3.15 -1.90
N SER A 54 -10.38 4.45 -1.74
CA SER A 54 -9.04 4.97 -2.04
C SER A 54 -7.92 4.34 -1.19
N GLN A 55 -8.25 3.77 -0.03
CA GLN A 55 -7.30 3.05 0.83
C GLN A 55 -7.25 1.54 0.52
N SER A 56 -8.35 0.95 0.02
CA SER A 56 -8.53 -0.50 -0.14
C SER A 56 -8.32 -1.03 -1.57
N ILE A 57 -8.18 -0.16 -2.58
CA ILE A 57 -7.94 -0.58 -3.98
C ILE A 57 -6.52 -1.18 -4.22
N PHE A 58 -5.64 -1.23 -3.22
CA PHE A 58 -4.23 -1.62 -3.42
C PHE A 58 -3.91 -3.13 -3.35
N VAL A 59 -4.90 -4.03 -3.38
CA VAL A 59 -4.64 -5.45 -3.11
C VAL A 59 -4.17 -6.26 -4.34
N ASP A 60 -4.52 -5.87 -5.59
CA ASP A 60 -4.30 -6.80 -6.73
C ASP A 60 -3.30 -6.38 -7.83
N GLU A 61 -2.89 -5.12 -7.99
CA GLU A 61 -2.08 -4.72 -9.17
C GLU A 61 -0.57 -4.50 -8.93
N ILE A 62 -0.07 -4.71 -7.70
CA ILE A 62 1.35 -4.47 -7.39
C ILE A 62 1.94 -5.59 -6.53
N SER A 63 1.85 -6.86 -6.97
CA SER A 63 2.47 -7.98 -6.24
C SER A 63 3.97 -8.15 -6.56
N ILE A 64 4.75 -7.07 -6.59
CA ILE A 64 6.20 -7.16 -6.82
C ILE A 64 6.95 -7.68 -5.58
N PHE A 65 6.33 -7.56 -4.42
CA PHE A 65 6.89 -7.98 -3.15
C PHE A 65 6.41 -9.39 -2.75
N PRO A 66 7.28 -10.22 -2.15
CA PRO A 66 8.69 -9.94 -1.87
C PRO A 66 9.57 -10.15 -3.12
N ILE A 67 10.58 -9.28 -3.30
CA ILE A 67 11.56 -9.38 -4.38
C ILE A 67 12.52 -10.52 -4.05
N ASN A 68 12.58 -11.52 -4.94
CA ASN A 68 13.30 -12.77 -4.69
C ASN A 68 14.49 -13.02 -5.61
N SER A 69 14.69 -12.20 -6.66
CA SER A 69 15.84 -12.31 -7.53
C SER A 69 16.43 -10.95 -7.85
N GLU A 70 17.68 -10.94 -8.27
CA GLU A 70 18.40 -9.71 -8.63
C GLU A 70 17.82 -9.06 -9.88
N GLU A 71 17.39 -9.85 -10.86
CA GLU A 71 16.77 -9.35 -12.09
C GLU A 71 15.48 -8.58 -11.75
N LYS A 72 14.66 -9.12 -10.83
CA LYS A 72 13.47 -8.40 -10.35
C LYS A 72 13.83 -7.15 -9.55
N LEU A 73 14.93 -7.17 -8.80
CA LEU A 73 15.41 -5.99 -8.08
C LEU A 73 15.82 -4.88 -9.07
N GLU A 74 16.47 -5.25 -10.18
CA GLU A 74 16.86 -4.32 -11.24
C GLU A 74 15.65 -3.77 -12.00
N GLU A 75 14.69 -4.63 -12.37
CA GLU A 75 13.42 -4.21 -12.98
C GLU A 75 12.65 -3.26 -12.07
N PHE A 76 12.62 -3.58 -10.77
CA PHE A 76 11.96 -2.74 -9.78
C PHE A 76 12.63 -1.38 -9.63
N ASP A 77 13.97 -1.33 -9.57
CA ASP A 77 14.74 -0.09 -9.49
C ASP A 77 14.47 0.84 -10.69
N LYS A 78 14.37 0.28 -11.90
CA LYS A 78 13.98 1.01 -13.11
C LYS A 78 12.53 1.50 -13.03
N SER A 79 11.61 0.69 -12.51
CA SER A 79 10.20 1.07 -12.39
C SER A 79 9.98 2.27 -11.44
N LEU A 80 10.83 2.41 -10.42
CA LEU A 80 10.77 3.50 -9.45
C LEU A 80 11.13 4.87 -10.01
N GLU A 81 11.83 4.93 -11.15
CA GLU A 81 12.12 6.18 -11.87
C GLU A 81 10.83 6.85 -12.39
N THR A 82 9.80 6.05 -12.70
CA THR A 82 8.54 6.55 -13.29
C THR A 82 7.34 6.50 -12.35
N LYS A 83 7.32 5.58 -11.37
CA LYS A 83 6.13 5.28 -10.56
C LYS A 83 6.44 5.15 -9.05
N THR A 84 7.07 6.14 -8.43
CA THR A 84 7.57 6.04 -7.04
C THR A 84 6.46 5.94 -5.97
N ASP A 85 5.44 6.79 -6.04
CA ASP A 85 4.41 6.95 -4.99
C ASP A 85 3.65 5.66 -4.58
N PRO A 86 3.12 4.83 -5.50
CA PRO A 86 2.37 3.65 -5.11
C PRO A 86 3.26 2.62 -4.39
N TYR A 87 4.50 2.43 -4.85
CA TYR A 87 5.44 1.51 -4.21
C TYR A 87 5.91 2.02 -2.85
N MET A 88 6.14 3.32 -2.70
CA MET A 88 6.50 3.92 -1.41
C MET A 88 5.41 3.67 -0.35
N ARG A 89 4.13 3.86 -0.71
CA ARG A 89 3.00 3.56 0.19
C ARG A 89 2.94 2.09 0.56
N GLN A 90 3.14 1.21 -0.42
CA GLN A 90 3.12 -0.23 -0.20
C GLN A 90 4.28 -0.67 0.71
N MET A 91 5.50 -0.21 0.47
CA MET A 91 6.66 -0.49 1.33
C MET A 91 6.44 0.01 2.76
N LYS A 92 5.83 1.19 2.93
CA LYS A 92 5.45 1.71 4.25
C LYS A 92 4.50 0.77 4.98
N ASN A 93 3.48 0.27 4.28
CA ASN A 93 2.52 -0.69 4.82
C ASN A 93 3.15 -2.05 5.13
N LEU A 94 4.12 -2.51 4.33
CA LEU A 94 4.81 -3.78 4.58
C LEU A 94 5.75 -3.68 5.80
N ILE A 95 6.51 -2.58 5.92
CA ILE A 95 7.48 -2.40 7.00
C ILE A 95 6.80 -2.17 8.36
N GLU A 96 5.64 -1.49 8.39
CA GLU A 96 4.88 -1.18 9.63
C GLU A 96 5.76 -0.55 10.73
N SER A 97 6.65 0.37 10.34
CA SER A 97 7.64 1.01 11.24
C SER A 97 8.60 0.05 11.94
N ASN A 98 8.70 -1.22 11.52
CA ASN A 98 9.59 -2.21 12.10
C ASN A 98 10.34 -3.02 11.04
N PRO A 99 11.32 -2.42 10.34
CA PRO A 99 12.06 -3.11 9.29
C PRO A 99 12.81 -4.33 9.84
N GLY A 100 13.27 -4.28 11.10
CA GLY A 100 13.92 -5.42 11.75
C GLY A 100 13.08 -6.69 11.82
N ARG A 101 11.74 -6.58 11.85
CA ARG A 101 10.83 -7.73 11.79
C ARG A 101 10.30 -7.98 10.38
N ASN A 102 9.98 -6.91 9.65
CA ASN A 102 9.17 -6.97 8.45
C ASN A 102 9.94 -6.82 7.13
N LEU A 103 11.25 -6.63 7.12
CA LEU A 103 12.04 -6.47 5.88
C LEU A 103 11.87 -7.64 4.90
N HIS A 104 11.64 -8.86 5.41
CA HIS A 104 11.35 -10.05 4.60
C HIS A 104 10.08 -9.94 3.74
N LYS A 105 9.18 -9.01 4.06
CA LYS A 105 7.99 -8.73 3.25
C LYS A 105 8.31 -7.93 1.99
N ILE A 106 9.44 -7.22 1.95
CA ILE A 106 9.92 -6.45 0.77
C ILE A 106 10.98 -7.25 0.02
N PHE A 107 11.98 -7.76 0.73
CA PHE A 107 13.07 -8.54 0.17
C PHE A 107 12.96 -9.97 0.67
N ASP A 108 12.86 -10.94 -0.23
CA ASP A 108 12.83 -12.33 0.18
C ASP A 108 14.20 -12.77 0.74
N ARG A 109 14.23 -13.97 1.31
CA ARG A 109 15.42 -14.62 1.87
C ARG A 109 16.62 -14.52 0.97
N GLU A 110 16.48 -14.80 -0.32
CA GLU A 110 17.59 -14.83 -1.27
C GLU A 110 18.28 -13.46 -1.34
N ILE A 111 17.51 -12.39 -1.54
CA ILE A 111 18.01 -11.01 -1.51
C ILE A 111 18.62 -10.69 -0.14
N ILE A 112 17.91 -10.98 0.96
CA ILE A 112 18.39 -10.69 2.32
C ILE A 112 19.76 -11.32 2.57
N MET A 113 19.98 -12.55 2.11
CA MET A 113 21.23 -13.27 2.39
C MET A 113 22.40 -12.79 1.53
N ASN A 114 22.13 -12.50 0.26
CA ASN A 114 23.13 -12.18 -0.77
C ASN A 114 23.50 -10.69 -0.83
N PHE A 115 22.67 -9.81 -0.27
CA PHE A 115 22.90 -8.37 -0.29
C PHE A 115 23.24 -7.80 1.08
N ASN A 116 23.96 -6.68 1.09
CA ASN A 116 23.98 -5.72 2.20
C ASN A 116 23.95 -4.29 1.63
N VAL A 117 23.91 -3.27 2.48
CA VAL A 117 23.77 -1.89 1.98
C VAL A 117 24.99 -1.47 1.13
N ASP A 118 26.22 -1.87 1.50
CA ASP A 118 27.45 -1.36 0.88
C ASP A 118 28.10 -2.25 -0.18
N GLY A 119 27.72 -3.51 -0.31
CA GLY A 119 28.39 -4.49 -1.15
C GLY A 119 29.68 -5.09 -0.55
N THR A 120 29.77 -5.18 0.78
CA THR A 120 30.98 -5.68 1.46
C THR A 120 30.94 -7.18 1.76
N PHE A 121 32.11 -7.80 1.99
CA PHE A 121 32.25 -9.22 2.38
C PHE A 121 31.67 -10.22 1.36
N GLY A 122 31.91 -9.98 0.07
CA GLY A 122 31.43 -10.86 -1.01
C GLY A 122 29.92 -10.81 -1.25
N LYS A 123 29.24 -9.80 -0.69
CA LYS A 123 27.81 -9.55 -0.90
C LYS A 123 27.61 -8.41 -1.89
N LYS A 124 26.46 -8.40 -2.56
CA LYS A 124 26.08 -7.32 -3.46
C LYS A 124 25.58 -6.10 -2.69
N GLY A 125 25.74 -4.90 -3.26
CA GLY A 125 25.37 -3.65 -2.62
C GLY A 125 23.96 -3.23 -3.01
N LEU A 126 23.12 -2.92 -2.03
CA LEU A 126 21.85 -2.24 -2.30
C LEU A 126 22.10 -0.82 -2.83
N ARG A 127 23.28 -0.24 -2.56
CA ARG A 127 23.75 1.02 -3.17
C ARG A 127 23.85 0.98 -4.69
N ASP A 128 23.95 -0.19 -5.30
CA ASP A 128 23.97 -0.32 -6.76
C ASP A 128 22.56 -0.08 -7.36
N TYR A 129 21.51 -0.11 -6.52
CA TYR A 129 20.09 0.11 -6.85
C TYR A 129 19.61 1.42 -6.22
N GLY A 130 20.02 2.53 -6.85
CA GLY A 130 19.89 3.87 -6.27
C GLY A 130 18.45 4.28 -5.97
N ASN A 131 17.50 3.94 -6.84
CA ASN A 131 16.10 4.30 -6.66
C ASN A 131 15.46 3.48 -5.54
N VAL A 132 15.73 2.16 -5.50
CA VAL A 132 15.25 1.28 -4.43
C VAL A 132 15.79 1.73 -3.08
N LEU A 133 17.09 2.02 -3.01
CA LEU A 133 17.71 2.48 -1.78
C LEU A 133 17.09 3.80 -1.31
N ALA A 134 16.95 4.78 -2.21
CA ALA A 134 16.34 6.08 -1.89
C ALA A 134 14.92 5.91 -1.33
N VAL A 135 14.06 5.16 -2.02
CA VAL A 135 12.66 4.97 -1.60
C VAL A 135 12.56 4.25 -0.25
N ILE A 136 13.37 3.23 -0.02
CA ILE A 136 13.36 2.52 1.27
C ILE A 136 13.85 3.44 2.40
N LEU A 137 14.88 4.24 2.17
CA LEU A 137 15.36 5.21 3.16
C LEU A 137 14.30 6.28 3.45
N ASP A 138 13.59 6.75 2.43
CA ASP A 138 12.48 7.70 2.60
C ASP A 138 11.32 7.08 3.40
N VAL A 139 10.98 5.82 3.15
CA VAL A 139 9.97 5.12 3.96
C VAL A 139 10.43 5.01 5.42
N ILE A 140 11.69 4.66 5.65
CA ILE A 140 12.24 4.50 7.00
C ILE A 140 12.37 5.85 7.73
N SER A 141 12.69 6.94 7.01
CA SER A 141 12.82 8.28 7.59
C SER A 141 11.51 8.77 8.21
N THR A 142 10.36 8.24 7.77
CA THR A 142 9.07 8.56 8.39
C THR A 142 8.93 8.11 9.86
N PHE A 143 9.80 7.23 10.35
CA PHE A 143 9.75 6.72 11.73
C PHE A 143 11.13 6.51 12.38
N SER A 144 12.23 6.88 11.72
CA SER A 144 13.59 6.76 12.26
C SER A 144 14.46 7.95 11.86
N GLU A 145 15.16 8.53 12.84
CA GLU A 145 16.13 9.62 12.62
C GLU A 145 17.42 9.15 11.94
N THR A 146 17.67 7.83 11.92
CA THR A 146 18.86 7.23 11.29
C THR A 146 18.48 6.14 10.29
N PRO A 147 17.91 6.50 9.13
CA PRO A 147 17.33 5.52 8.20
C PRO A 147 18.34 4.49 7.68
N ASP A 148 19.54 4.94 7.30
CA ASP A 148 20.61 4.09 6.78
C ASP A 148 21.08 3.06 7.82
N LYS A 149 21.35 3.50 9.06
CA LYS A 149 21.69 2.61 10.17
C LYS A 149 20.56 1.62 10.45
N THR A 150 19.32 2.10 10.48
CA THR A 150 18.13 1.27 10.72
C THR A 150 17.98 0.17 9.67
N LEU A 151 18.24 0.50 8.39
CA LEU A 151 18.21 -0.48 7.31
C LEU A 151 19.31 -1.53 7.45
N ARG A 152 20.55 -1.12 7.77
CA ARG A 152 21.67 -2.04 8.04
C ARG A 152 21.35 -3.01 9.17
N ASP A 153 20.86 -2.48 10.27
CA ASP A 153 20.47 -3.27 11.45
C ASP A 153 19.34 -4.24 11.09
N ALA A 154 18.39 -3.83 10.23
CA ALA A 154 17.33 -4.71 9.76
C ALA A 154 17.87 -5.90 8.95
N PHE A 155 18.77 -5.68 7.98
CA PHE A 155 19.43 -6.77 7.24
C PHE A 155 20.19 -7.71 8.19
N GLN A 156 20.94 -7.18 9.15
CA GLN A 156 21.67 -7.99 10.12
C GLN A 156 20.73 -8.84 10.99
N ARG A 157 19.62 -8.25 11.47
CA ARG A 157 18.61 -8.94 12.28
C ARG A 157 17.95 -10.09 11.50
N GLN A 158 17.60 -9.88 10.23
CA GLN A 158 17.00 -10.93 9.40
C GLN A 158 17.97 -12.09 9.17
N LYS A 159 19.23 -11.80 8.83
CA LYS A 159 20.30 -12.83 8.70
C LYS A 159 20.48 -13.60 10.00
N LYS A 160 20.58 -12.91 11.14
CA LYS A 160 20.73 -13.54 12.46
C LYS A 160 19.54 -14.44 12.79
N LYS A 161 18.32 -14.00 12.50
CA LYS A 161 17.09 -14.79 12.68
C LYS A 161 17.16 -16.09 11.86
N TYR A 162 17.59 -16.01 10.61
CA TYR A 162 17.75 -17.17 9.75
C TYR A 162 18.79 -18.17 10.28
N PHE A 163 20.00 -17.71 10.58
CA PHE A 163 21.05 -18.59 11.09
C PHE A 163 20.65 -19.27 12.41
N LYS A 164 19.98 -18.54 13.31
CA LYS A 164 19.46 -19.09 14.57
C LYS A 164 18.36 -20.14 14.36
N GLN A 165 17.51 -19.95 13.35
CA GLN A 165 16.49 -20.94 12.99
C GLN A 165 17.15 -22.20 12.40
N ASN A 166 18.11 -22.02 11.49
CA ASN A 166 18.81 -23.14 10.87
C ASN A 166 19.61 -23.98 11.88
N SER A 167 20.25 -23.33 12.85
CA SER A 167 21.00 -24.03 13.90
C SER A 167 20.11 -24.85 14.83
N ARG A 168 18.88 -24.40 15.09
CA ARG A 168 17.90 -25.12 15.93
C ARG A 168 17.35 -26.33 15.20
N ASN A 169 16.99 -26.17 13.93
CA ASN A 169 16.46 -27.25 13.12
C ASN A 169 17.48 -28.37 12.92
N LYS A 170 18.78 -28.02 12.86
CA LYS A 170 19.85 -29.02 12.77
C LYS A 170 19.97 -29.87 14.04
N GLY A 171 19.82 -29.27 15.23
CA GLY A 171 19.87 -30.01 16.49
C GLY A 171 18.68 -30.96 16.70
N GLN A 172 17.50 -30.61 16.18
CA GLN A 172 16.31 -31.48 16.28
C GLN A 172 16.38 -32.69 15.35
N ASN A 173 16.95 -32.54 14.15
CA ASN A 173 17.12 -33.67 13.23
C ASN A 173 18.21 -34.66 13.68
N GLU A 174 19.15 -34.24 14.53
CA GLU A 174 20.21 -35.11 15.08
C GLU A 174 19.70 -35.94 16.29
N GLU A 175 18.71 -35.44 17.04
CA GLU A 175 18.08 -36.19 18.15
C GLU A 175 17.10 -37.28 17.66
N ASP A 176 16.43 -37.08 16.52
CA ASP A 176 15.48 -38.05 15.95
C ASP A 176 16.18 -39.27 15.26
N ASP A 177 17.47 -39.15 14.92
CA ASP A 177 18.26 -40.23 14.29
C ASP A 177 18.98 -41.13 15.32
N GLU A 178 19.06 -40.75 16.61
CA GLU A 178 19.66 -41.57 17.68
C GLU A 178 18.64 -42.50 18.40
N GLU A 179 17.33 -42.34 18.16
CA GLU A 179 16.26 -43.20 18.71
C GLU A 179 15.78 -44.31 17.76
N ARG A 180 16.49 -44.59 16.65
CA ARG A 180 16.07 -45.56 15.63
C ARG A 180 16.98 -46.78 15.46
#